data_AF-A0A7N5JFQ4-F1
#
_entry.id   AF-A0A7N5JFQ4-F1
#
_cell.length_a   1.000
_cell.length_b   1.000
_cell.length_c   1.000
_cell.angle_alpha   90.00
_cell.angle_beta   90.00
_cell.angle_gamma   90.00
#
_symmetry.space_group_name_H-M   'P 1'
#
loop_
_entity.id
_entity.type
_entity.pdbx_description
1 polymer ?
#
loop_
_entity_poly.entity_id
_entity_poly.type
_entity_poly.pdbx_seq_one_letter_code
_entity_poly.pdbx_strand_id
1 'polypeptide(L)'
;MATLGRTFPFYVGRKPIFPMDITLAVIIAIFLTAVVTFIIILPGIRGKMRLFWLLRVVTSLFIGAVILAVNFSSEWFVGRVSTNTSYKAFSSEWISADVGLQVGLGGVNITLTGTPVQQLNETINYNEKFTWRLGENYAEEYTKALEKGLPDPVLYLAEKFTPNSPCGLHSQYRLAGHYTSAMLWVAFLCWLLANVMLSMPVLVYGGHMLLATGIFQLLGLLFFSTATSLTSPCALHLGTATLHTHHGPAFWITLTTAPSLLHHSPLGFLSPVPLPPAIDAYSLSLLSLSFPSSPNSLSTQVFPKSSSLMPLPTFPKHSSVSTIPS
;
A
#
# COMPACT_ATOMS: atom_id res chain seq x y z
N MET A 1 -37.09 2.72 23.79
CA MET A 1 -36.65 4.00 24.42
C MET A 1 -36.94 5.12 23.44
N ALA A 2 -37.74 6.10 23.86
CA ALA A 2 -38.32 7.13 23.01
C ALA A 2 -37.24 8.03 22.39
N THR A 3 -37.16 8.02 21.05
CA THR A 3 -36.22 8.79 20.23
C THR A 3 -36.74 10.17 19.82
N LEU A 4 -37.87 10.63 20.41
CA LEU A 4 -38.54 11.85 19.98
C LEU A 4 -38.63 12.88 21.12
N GLY A 5 -37.87 13.97 20.97
CA GLY A 5 -38.45 15.30 21.16
C GLY A 5 -38.28 16.04 22.50
N ARG A 6 -37.25 15.81 23.32
CA ARG A 6 -36.99 16.67 24.50
C ARG A 6 -35.55 17.13 24.71
N THR A 7 -34.60 16.72 23.89
CA THR A 7 -33.18 17.09 24.02
C THR A 7 -32.59 17.43 22.64
N PHE A 8 -31.88 18.55 22.54
CA PHE A 8 -31.13 18.96 21.35
C PHE A 8 -29.62 18.73 21.61
N PRO A 9 -28.88 18.11 20.67
CA PRO A 9 -29.31 17.54 19.39
C PRO A 9 -30.08 16.22 19.55
N PHE A 10 -30.94 15.90 18.58
CA PHE A 10 -31.73 14.66 18.58
C PHE A 10 -30.88 13.38 18.54
N TYR A 11 -29.68 13.46 17.96
CA TYR A 11 -28.71 12.37 17.91
C TYR A 11 -27.45 12.80 18.65
N VAL A 12 -27.32 12.35 19.89
CA VAL A 12 -26.19 12.67 20.78
C VAL A 12 -24.96 11.77 20.51
N GLY A 13 -25.08 10.80 19.59
CA GLY A 13 -24.00 9.89 19.24
C GLY A 13 -22.86 10.56 18.47
N ARG A 14 -21.62 10.12 18.72
CA ARG A 14 -20.46 10.50 17.92
C ARG A 14 -20.66 10.03 16.47
N LYS A 15 -20.45 10.94 15.51
CA LYS A 15 -20.51 10.60 14.09
C LYS A 15 -19.40 9.60 13.77
N PRO A 16 -19.70 8.42 13.18
CA PRO A 16 -18.68 7.46 12.81
C PRO A 16 -17.81 8.02 11.68
N ILE A 17 -16.54 7.66 11.70
CA ILE A 17 -15.57 7.98 10.65
C ILE A 17 -15.32 6.70 9.86
N PHE A 18 -15.23 6.81 8.54
CA PHE A 18 -14.98 5.66 7.69
C PHE A 18 -13.53 5.15 7.91
N PRO A 19 -13.31 3.84 8.11
CA PRO A 19 -12.03 3.32 8.62
C PRO A 19 -10.90 3.21 7.58
N MET A 20 -11.20 3.37 6.29
CA MET A 20 -10.25 3.13 5.19
C MET A 20 -10.43 4.16 4.07
N ASP A 21 -9.57 4.15 3.05
CA ASP A 21 -9.80 4.99 1.87
C ASP A 21 -11.08 4.55 1.15
N ILE A 22 -11.98 5.51 0.91
CA ILE A 22 -13.26 5.32 0.24
C ILE A 22 -13.05 4.77 -1.17
N THR A 23 -12.06 5.28 -1.90
CA THR A 23 -11.81 4.87 -3.30
C THR A 23 -11.39 3.40 -3.37
N LEU A 24 -10.49 2.97 -2.48
CA LEU A 24 -10.06 1.59 -2.37
C LEU A 24 -11.21 0.68 -1.90
N ALA A 25 -12.04 1.14 -0.95
CA ALA A 25 -13.23 0.40 -0.51
C ALA A 25 -14.23 0.17 -1.65
N VAL A 26 -14.48 1.18 -2.48
CA VAL A 26 -15.38 1.09 -3.64
C VAL A 26 -14.84 0.09 -4.65
N ILE A 27 -13.53 0.12 -4.96
CA ILE A 27 -12.89 -0.84 -5.87
C ILE A 27 -13.07 -2.26 -5.32
N ILE A 28 -12.71 -2.52 -4.05
CA ILE A 28 -12.86 -3.84 -3.43
C ILE A 28 -14.32 -4.32 -3.51
N ALA A 29 -15.28 -3.46 -3.17
CA ALA A 29 -16.70 -3.82 -3.21
C ALA A 29 -17.18 -4.21 -4.62
N ILE A 30 -16.78 -3.47 -5.65
CA ILE A 30 -17.14 -3.77 -7.05
C ILE A 30 -16.57 -5.12 -7.49
N PHE A 31 -15.30 -5.40 -7.23
CA PHE A 31 -14.70 -6.68 -7.63
C PHE A 31 -15.22 -7.86 -6.79
N LEU A 32 -15.48 -7.66 -5.50
CA LEU A 32 -16.04 -8.70 -4.63
C LEU A 32 -17.46 -9.06 -5.05
N THR A 33 -18.31 -8.08 -5.37
CA THR A 33 -19.66 -8.34 -5.89
C THR A 33 -19.63 -9.09 -7.23
N ALA A 34 -18.68 -8.76 -8.11
CA ALA A 34 -18.49 -9.49 -9.36
C ALA A 34 -18.05 -10.95 -9.12
N VAL A 35 -17.10 -11.19 -8.21
CA VAL A 35 -16.66 -12.55 -7.82
C VAL A 35 -17.82 -13.35 -7.24
N VAL A 36 -18.60 -12.78 -6.32
CA VAL A 36 -19.78 -13.44 -5.74
C VAL A 36 -20.80 -13.80 -6.81
N THR A 37 -21.05 -12.89 -7.76
CA THR A 37 -21.96 -13.15 -8.89
C THR A 37 -21.48 -14.33 -9.74
N PHE A 38 -20.18 -14.41 -10.04
CA PHE A 38 -19.62 -15.54 -10.79
C PHE A 38 -19.66 -16.86 -10.00
N ILE A 39 -19.50 -16.83 -8.68
CA ILE A 39 -19.65 -18.01 -7.80
C ILE A 39 -21.09 -18.52 -7.83
N ILE A 40 -22.10 -17.63 -7.88
CA ILE A 40 -23.52 -18.01 -7.95
C ILE A 40 -23.87 -18.67 -9.29
N ILE A 41 -23.30 -18.20 -10.40
CA ILE A 41 -23.53 -18.76 -11.75
C ILE A 41 -22.78 -20.10 -11.95
N LEU A 42 -21.74 -20.33 -11.15
CA LEU A 42 -20.83 -21.45 -11.26
C LEU A 42 -21.47 -22.86 -11.29
N PRO A 43 -22.55 -23.18 -10.54
CA PRO A 43 -23.23 -24.48 -10.61
C PRO A 43 -23.87 -24.76 -11.98
N GLY A 44 -24.12 -23.75 -12.80
CA GLY A 44 -24.68 -23.90 -14.15
C GLY A 44 -23.69 -24.39 -15.20
N ILE A 45 -22.39 -24.44 -14.90
CA ILE A 45 -21.34 -24.85 -15.84
C ILE A 45 -21.06 -26.36 -15.72
N ARG A 46 -21.14 -27.08 -16.83
CA ARG A 46 -21.04 -28.55 -16.88
C ARG A 46 -19.58 -29.03 -16.84
N GLY A 47 -19.28 -29.99 -15.96
CA GLY A 47 -18.06 -30.83 -16.04
C GLY A 47 -16.79 -30.28 -15.36
N LYS A 48 -15.63 -30.87 -15.72
CA LYS A 48 -14.29 -30.59 -15.15
C LYS A 48 -13.70 -29.22 -15.55
N MET A 49 -14.24 -28.59 -16.59
CA MET A 49 -13.84 -27.24 -17.06
C MET A 49 -14.25 -26.11 -16.09
N ARG A 50 -15.11 -26.40 -15.09
CA ARG A 50 -15.54 -25.43 -14.08
C ARG A 50 -14.37 -24.81 -13.30
N LEU A 51 -13.37 -25.61 -12.93
CA LEU A 51 -12.21 -25.11 -12.18
C LEU A 51 -11.35 -24.18 -13.05
N PHE A 52 -11.08 -24.57 -14.30
CA PHE A 52 -10.33 -23.74 -15.23
C PHE A 52 -11.04 -22.41 -15.53
N TRP A 53 -12.37 -22.45 -15.70
CA TRP A 53 -13.15 -21.23 -15.90
C TRP A 53 -13.12 -20.33 -14.67
N LEU A 54 -13.29 -20.89 -13.46
CA LEU A 54 -13.22 -20.12 -12.22
C LEU A 54 -11.85 -19.49 -12.03
N LEU A 55 -10.77 -20.26 -12.20
CA LEU A 55 -9.40 -19.75 -12.09
C LEU A 55 -9.16 -18.62 -13.08
N ARG A 56 -9.61 -18.75 -14.33
CA ARG A 56 -9.47 -17.71 -15.35
C ARG A 56 -10.25 -16.44 -15.00
N VAL A 57 -11.48 -16.56 -14.51
CA VAL A 57 -12.31 -15.39 -14.13
C VAL A 57 -11.72 -14.69 -12.91
N VAL A 58 -11.39 -15.45 -11.86
CA VAL A 58 -10.84 -14.89 -10.61
C VAL A 58 -9.48 -14.23 -10.86
N THR A 59 -8.58 -14.87 -11.61
CA THR A 59 -7.28 -14.26 -11.95
C THR A 59 -7.46 -12.99 -12.77
N SER A 60 -8.33 -12.99 -13.77
CA SER A 60 -8.58 -11.80 -14.58
C SER A 60 -9.17 -10.65 -13.76
N LEU A 61 -10.18 -10.92 -12.91
CA LEU A 61 -10.75 -9.90 -12.03
C LEU A 61 -9.72 -9.37 -11.04
N PHE A 62 -8.89 -10.25 -10.48
CA PHE A 62 -7.80 -9.85 -9.58
C PHE A 62 -6.83 -8.90 -10.26
N ILE A 63 -6.40 -9.19 -11.49
CA ILE A 63 -5.51 -8.31 -12.27
C ILE A 63 -6.16 -6.93 -12.47
N GLY A 64 -7.43 -6.88 -12.89
CA GLY A 64 -8.13 -5.61 -13.07
C GLY A 64 -8.27 -4.82 -11.77
N ALA A 65 -8.55 -5.50 -10.65
CA ALA A 65 -8.64 -4.90 -9.32
C ALA A 65 -7.31 -4.29 -8.89
N VAL A 66 -6.20 -5.03 -9.09
CA VAL A 66 -4.85 -4.55 -8.74
C VAL A 66 -4.47 -3.33 -9.57
N ILE A 67 -4.71 -3.33 -10.88
CA ILE A 67 -4.37 -2.17 -11.74
C ILE A 67 -5.07 -0.91 -11.24
N LEU A 68 -6.37 -0.99 -10.92
CA LEU A 68 -7.13 0.14 -10.40
C LEU A 68 -6.69 0.53 -8.99
N ALA A 69 -6.53 -0.44 -8.08
CA ALA A 69 -6.14 -0.18 -6.70
C ALA A 69 -4.78 0.51 -6.62
N VAL A 70 -3.79 0.06 -7.40
CA VAL A 70 -2.45 0.66 -7.42
C VAL A 70 -2.47 2.05 -8.07
N ASN A 71 -3.29 2.27 -9.10
CA ASN A 71 -3.43 3.60 -9.72
C ASN A 71 -3.98 4.66 -8.76
N PHE A 72 -4.88 4.28 -7.85
CA PHE A 72 -5.46 5.20 -6.85
C PHE A 72 -4.73 5.20 -5.50
N SER A 73 -3.84 4.23 -5.27
CA SER A 73 -3.10 4.11 -4.00
C SER A 73 -2.10 5.27 -3.79
N SER A 74 -1.99 5.69 -2.53
CA SER A 74 -0.97 6.63 -2.05
C SER A 74 0.30 5.95 -1.54
N GLU A 75 0.42 4.62 -1.70
CA GLU A 75 1.48 3.81 -1.08
C GLU A 75 2.59 3.41 -2.07
N TRP A 76 2.96 4.32 -2.98
CA TRP A 76 4.06 4.06 -3.93
C TRP A 76 5.43 4.29 -3.30
N PHE A 77 5.53 5.30 -2.46
CA PHE A 77 6.73 5.61 -1.70
C PHE A 77 6.35 5.94 -0.27
N VAL A 78 6.89 5.22 0.70
CA VAL A 78 6.48 5.30 2.11
C VAL A 78 7.68 5.58 2.99
N GLY A 79 7.51 6.41 4.01
CA GLY A 79 8.47 6.58 5.09
C GLY A 79 7.72 6.78 6.41
N ARG A 80 8.27 6.27 7.50
CA ARG A 80 7.72 6.46 8.84
C ARG A 80 8.87 6.62 9.83
N VAL A 81 8.74 7.58 10.73
CA VAL A 81 9.71 7.85 11.78
C VAL A 81 9.00 8.26 13.07
N SER A 82 9.50 7.79 14.20
CA SER A 82 8.99 8.15 15.52
C SER A 82 9.86 9.25 16.10
N THR A 83 9.29 10.42 16.39
CA THR A 83 10.05 11.59 16.85
C THR A 83 9.29 12.42 17.86
N ASN A 84 10.06 13.18 18.64
CA ASN A 84 9.51 14.25 19.47
C ASN A 84 9.58 15.55 18.68
N THR A 85 8.43 16.18 18.45
CA THR A 85 8.31 17.38 17.61
C THR A 85 7.41 18.41 18.26
N SER A 86 7.54 19.67 17.83
CA SER A 86 6.58 20.72 18.19
C SER A 86 5.23 20.40 17.56
N TYR A 87 4.15 20.70 18.28
CA TYR A 87 2.81 20.34 17.84
C TYR A 87 2.08 21.51 17.17
N LYS A 88 1.97 22.65 17.88
CA LYS A 88 1.16 23.79 17.46
C LYS A 88 1.82 25.11 17.82
N ALA A 89 1.55 26.13 17.00
CA ALA A 89 1.90 27.51 17.29
C ALA A 89 1.34 27.95 18.66
N PHE A 90 2.07 28.85 19.33
CA PHE A 90 1.75 29.37 20.67
C PHE A 90 1.71 28.33 21.81
N SER A 91 2.23 27.12 21.57
CA SER A 91 2.55 26.16 22.63
C SER A 91 4.02 25.75 22.53
N SER A 92 4.71 25.70 23.68
CA SER A 92 6.09 25.20 23.77
C SER A 92 6.15 23.70 24.07
N GLU A 93 5.00 23.02 24.15
CA GLU A 93 4.93 21.60 24.46
C GLU A 93 5.29 20.74 23.25
N TRP A 94 6.01 19.65 23.53
CA TRP A 94 6.45 18.69 22.53
C TRP A 94 5.60 17.45 22.63
N ILE A 95 5.27 16.86 21.48
CA ILE A 95 4.53 15.61 21.39
C ILE A 95 5.45 14.50 20.92
N SER A 96 5.22 13.29 21.42
CA SER A 96 5.85 12.08 20.89
C SER A 96 4.91 11.48 19.85
N ALA A 97 5.31 11.48 18.59
CA ALA A 97 4.44 11.06 17.51
C ALA A 97 5.19 10.30 16.41
N ASP A 98 4.48 9.37 15.80
CA ASP A 98 4.88 8.71 14.57
C ASP A 98 4.44 9.58 13.38
N VAL A 99 5.41 10.11 12.66
CA VAL A 99 5.20 10.86 11.43
C VAL A 99 5.40 9.93 10.26
N GLY A 100 4.41 9.86 9.38
CA GLY A 100 4.43 9.05 8.17
C GLY A 100 4.23 9.90 6.93
N LEU A 101 4.96 9.55 5.87
CA LEU A 101 4.88 10.15 4.55
C LEU A 101 4.52 9.05 3.56
N GLN A 102 3.42 9.23 2.82
CA GLN A 102 2.94 8.30 1.81
C GLN A 102 2.73 9.05 0.51
N VAL A 103 3.67 8.88 -0.43
CA VAL A 103 3.59 9.51 -1.75
C VAL A 103 2.92 8.56 -2.73
N GLY A 104 1.84 9.03 -3.36
CA GLY A 104 1.15 8.38 -4.45
C GLY A 104 1.41 9.02 -5.80
N LEU A 105 0.69 8.55 -6.81
CA LEU A 105 0.77 9.09 -8.17
C LEU A 105 0.18 10.51 -8.27
N GLY A 106 -0.92 10.76 -7.56
CA GLY A 106 -1.67 12.02 -7.66
C GLY A 106 -1.49 12.99 -6.50
N GLY A 107 -0.63 12.68 -5.53
CA GLY A 107 -0.50 13.47 -4.32
C GLY A 107 0.28 12.76 -3.22
N VAL A 108 0.31 13.40 -2.06
CA VAL A 108 0.98 12.92 -0.86
C VAL A 108 0.02 12.93 0.32
N ASN A 109 0.03 11.85 1.08
CA ASN A 109 -0.67 11.69 2.34
C ASN A 109 0.36 11.78 3.48
N ILE A 110 0.10 12.66 4.44
CA ILE A 110 0.95 12.87 5.61
C ILE A 110 0.16 12.44 6.84
N THR A 111 0.72 11.48 7.57
CA THR A 111 0.10 10.94 8.78
C THR A 111 0.87 11.42 10.01
N LEU A 112 0.16 11.90 11.03
CA LEU A 112 0.71 12.24 12.34
C LEU A 112 -0.11 11.53 13.41
N THR A 113 0.48 10.52 14.02
CA THR A 113 -0.17 9.68 15.05
C THR A 113 0.60 9.76 16.36
N GLY A 114 -0.04 10.22 17.43
CA GLY A 114 0.59 10.32 18.75
C GLY A 114 0.85 8.95 19.39
N THR A 115 1.95 8.85 20.13
CA THR A 115 2.33 7.67 20.94
C THR A 115 2.44 8.06 22.42
N PRO A 116 1.36 8.05 23.22
CA PRO A 116 -0.01 7.56 22.94
C PRO A 116 -0.87 8.56 22.15
N VAL A 117 -2.01 8.10 21.59
CA VAL A 117 -2.87 8.93 20.72
C VAL A 117 -3.48 10.13 21.45
N GLN A 118 -3.77 10.00 22.73
CA GLN A 118 -4.22 11.12 23.57
C GLN A 118 -3.01 11.75 24.25
N GLN A 119 -2.65 12.96 23.84
CA GLN A 119 -1.60 13.76 24.44
C GLN A 119 -2.10 15.21 24.55
N LEU A 120 -1.70 15.91 25.61
CA LEU A 120 -2.08 17.32 25.82
C LEU A 120 -3.61 17.54 25.81
N ASN A 121 -4.39 16.55 26.29
CA ASN A 121 -5.86 16.52 26.23
C ASN A 121 -6.45 16.58 24.81
N GLU A 122 -5.66 16.27 23.78
CA GLU A 122 -6.05 16.26 22.38
C GLU A 122 -5.82 14.87 21.74
N THR A 123 -6.62 14.57 20.72
CA THR A 123 -6.52 13.31 19.97
C THR A 123 -5.64 13.51 18.74
N ILE A 124 -4.41 13.02 18.79
CA ILE A 124 -3.43 13.20 17.71
C ILE A 124 -3.52 12.01 16.74
N ASN A 125 -4.37 12.15 15.73
CA ASN A 125 -4.50 11.19 14.63
C ASN A 125 -4.89 11.91 13.34
N TYR A 126 -3.91 12.57 12.74
CA TYR A 126 -4.08 13.31 11.48
C TYR A 126 -3.68 12.44 10.29
N ASN A 127 -4.46 12.52 9.23
CA ASN A 127 -4.17 11.94 7.92
C ASN A 127 -4.58 12.98 6.87
N GLU A 128 -3.66 13.88 6.54
CA GLU A 128 -3.91 15.00 5.65
C GLU A 128 -3.38 14.68 4.26
N LYS A 129 -4.13 15.05 3.23
CA LYS A 129 -3.82 14.72 1.83
C LYS A 129 -3.66 16.01 1.04
N PHE A 130 -2.53 16.11 0.34
CA PHE A 130 -2.23 17.21 -0.58
C PHE A 130 -2.09 16.65 -1.98
N THR A 131 -2.78 17.25 -2.93
CA THR A 131 -2.92 16.72 -4.28
C THR A 131 -2.21 17.61 -5.31
N TRP A 132 -1.65 16.97 -6.34
CA TRP A 132 -0.92 17.65 -7.41
C TRP A 132 -1.35 17.19 -8.80
N ARG A 133 -2.59 16.71 -8.93
CA ARG A 133 -3.10 16.25 -10.24
C ARG A 133 -3.22 17.43 -11.20
N LEU A 134 -3.40 17.12 -12.48
CA LEU A 134 -3.65 18.12 -13.52
C LEU A 134 -5.00 18.79 -13.20
N GLY A 135 -4.97 20.10 -12.99
CA GLY A 135 -6.15 20.90 -12.59
C GLY A 135 -6.21 21.24 -11.10
N GLU A 136 -5.39 20.62 -10.24
CA GLU A 136 -5.30 20.94 -8.82
C GLU A 136 -4.09 21.84 -8.53
N ASN A 137 -4.27 22.81 -7.64
CA ASN A 137 -3.23 23.75 -7.24
C ASN A 137 -2.71 23.43 -5.84
N TYR A 138 -1.58 22.71 -5.79
CA TYR A 138 -0.93 22.34 -4.54
C TYR A 138 -0.65 23.53 -3.62
N ALA A 139 -0.26 24.69 -4.19
CA ALA A 139 0.05 25.88 -3.41
C ALA A 139 -1.20 26.44 -2.69
N GLU A 140 -2.36 26.39 -3.34
CA GLU A 140 -3.63 26.84 -2.75
C GLU A 140 -4.11 25.87 -1.65
N GLU A 141 -3.94 24.56 -1.84
CA GLU A 141 -4.23 23.57 -0.79
C GLU A 141 -3.32 23.76 0.43
N TYR A 142 -2.04 24.05 0.19
CA TYR A 142 -1.09 24.36 1.25
C TYR A 142 -1.46 25.64 2.00
N THR A 143 -1.86 26.72 1.31
CA THR A 143 -2.31 27.95 1.99
C THR A 143 -3.57 27.72 2.81
N LYS A 144 -4.52 26.91 2.33
CA LYS A 144 -5.72 26.53 3.10
C LYS A 144 -5.36 25.70 4.34
N ALA A 145 -4.36 24.82 4.23
CA ALA A 145 -3.84 24.07 5.37
C ALA A 145 -3.15 24.96 6.41
N LEU A 146 -2.45 26.00 5.97
CA LEU A 146 -1.88 27.03 6.86
C LEU A 146 -2.97 27.83 7.57
N GLU A 147 -4.00 28.28 6.84
CA GLU A 147 -5.14 29.00 7.40
C GLU A 147 -5.95 28.14 8.39
N LYS A 148 -6.06 26.84 8.13
CA LYS A 148 -6.69 25.85 9.03
C LYS A 148 -5.88 25.65 10.32
N GLY A 149 -4.59 25.98 10.33
CA GLY A 149 -3.70 25.80 11.48
C GLY A 149 -3.37 24.32 11.75
N LEU A 150 -2.98 23.57 10.71
CA LEU A 150 -2.52 22.19 10.89
C LEU A 150 -1.25 22.11 11.76
N PRO A 151 -0.96 20.94 12.37
CA PRO A 151 0.24 20.76 13.19
C PRO A 151 1.54 21.03 12.43
N ASP A 152 2.55 21.55 13.13
CA ASP A 152 3.84 21.95 12.54
C ASP A 152 4.51 20.84 11.71
N PRO A 153 4.56 19.55 12.14
CA PRO A 153 5.21 18.50 11.36
C PRO A 153 4.49 18.21 10.03
N VAL A 154 3.17 18.38 9.99
CA VAL A 154 2.35 18.17 8.79
C VAL A 154 2.64 19.29 7.80
N LEU A 155 2.64 20.54 8.27
CA LEU A 155 2.93 21.71 7.44
C LEU A 155 4.38 21.67 6.91
N TYR A 156 5.35 21.30 7.75
CA TYR A 156 6.75 21.16 7.34
C TYR A 156 6.91 20.16 6.18
N LEU A 157 6.29 18.99 6.29
CA LEU A 157 6.36 17.98 5.24
C LEU A 157 5.60 18.44 3.99
N ALA A 158 4.45 19.08 4.14
CA ALA A 158 3.68 19.61 3.01
C ALA A 158 4.47 20.70 2.26
N GLU A 159 5.20 21.55 2.98
CA GLU A 159 6.03 22.61 2.41
C GLU A 159 7.15 22.05 1.51
N LYS A 160 7.75 20.92 1.89
CA LYS A 160 8.80 20.27 1.08
C LYS A 160 8.33 19.87 -0.32
N PHE A 161 7.04 19.57 -0.47
CA PHE A 161 6.41 19.22 -1.75
C PHE A 161 5.75 20.41 -2.45
N THR A 162 5.99 21.65 -2.00
CA THR A 162 5.52 22.85 -2.71
C THR A 162 6.32 23.08 -4.00
N PRO A 163 5.70 23.70 -5.04
CA PRO A 163 6.39 24.00 -6.30
C PRO A 163 7.63 24.88 -6.15
N ASN A 164 7.64 25.77 -5.15
CA ASN A 164 8.73 26.72 -4.90
C ASN A 164 9.79 26.18 -3.93
N SER A 165 9.70 24.91 -3.53
CA SER A 165 10.64 24.35 -2.55
C SER A 165 12.03 24.16 -3.18
N PRO A 166 13.13 24.41 -2.43
CA PRO A 166 14.49 24.30 -2.95
C PRO A 166 14.89 22.87 -3.33
N CYS A 167 14.18 21.85 -2.82
CA CYS A 167 14.45 20.46 -3.12
C CYS A 167 13.90 20.00 -4.49
N GLY A 168 13.03 20.79 -5.15
CA GLY A 168 12.48 20.44 -6.48
C GLY A 168 11.65 19.16 -6.52
N LEU A 169 11.24 18.61 -5.37
CA LEU A 169 10.52 17.34 -5.25
C LEU A 169 9.19 17.37 -6.02
N HIS A 170 8.47 18.48 -5.92
CA HIS A 170 7.14 18.63 -6.50
C HIS A 170 7.10 18.29 -7.99
N SER A 171 8.02 18.87 -8.77
CA SER A 171 8.03 18.70 -10.24
C SER A 171 8.29 17.25 -10.63
N GLN A 172 9.28 16.60 -10.00
CA GLN A 172 9.66 15.23 -10.32
C GLN A 172 8.58 14.22 -9.94
N TYR A 173 8.03 14.29 -8.71
CA TYR A 173 6.96 13.39 -8.27
C TYR A 173 5.66 13.59 -9.04
N ARG A 174 5.33 14.84 -9.38
CA ARG A 174 4.17 15.15 -10.21
C ARG A 174 4.32 14.58 -11.62
N LEU A 175 5.49 14.74 -12.25
CA LEU A 175 5.78 14.20 -13.57
C LEU A 175 5.74 12.67 -13.57
N ALA A 176 6.44 12.05 -12.61
CA ALA A 176 6.47 10.60 -12.40
C ALA A 176 5.07 10.05 -12.23
N GLY A 177 4.30 10.64 -11.31
CA GLY A 177 2.94 10.23 -11.00
C GLY A 177 1.99 10.33 -12.18
N HIS A 178 2.08 11.40 -12.97
CA HIS A 178 1.25 11.58 -14.16
C HIS A 178 1.51 10.55 -15.25
N TYR A 179 2.77 10.31 -15.61
CA TYR A 179 3.09 9.32 -16.65
C TYR A 179 2.81 7.89 -16.19
N THR A 180 3.13 7.56 -14.93
CA THR A 180 2.83 6.23 -14.39
C THR A 180 1.31 6.00 -14.32
N SER A 181 0.51 6.99 -13.91
CA SER A 181 -0.95 6.87 -13.94
C SER A 181 -1.48 6.71 -15.37
N ALA A 182 -0.95 7.46 -16.34
CA ALA A 182 -1.32 7.30 -17.75
C ALA A 182 -1.01 5.87 -18.27
N MET A 183 0.17 5.32 -17.96
CA MET A 183 0.54 3.95 -18.35
C MET A 183 -0.35 2.90 -17.69
N LEU A 184 -0.75 3.10 -16.42
CA LEU A 184 -1.69 2.20 -15.74
C LEU A 184 -3.10 2.26 -16.33
N TRP A 185 -3.56 3.43 -16.75
CA TRP A 185 -4.82 3.56 -17.49
C TRP A 185 -4.78 2.85 -18.85
N VAL A 186 -3.68 2.96 -19.58
CA VAL A 186 -3.48 2.21 -20.83
C VAL A 186 -3.44 0.70 -20.56
N ALA A 187 -2.75 0.26 -19.50
CA ALA A 187 -2.75 -1.13 -19.07
C ALA A 187 -4.17 -1.63 -18.72
N PHE A 188 -4.96 -0.82 -18.03
CA PHE A 188 -6.36 -1.15 -17.72
C PHE A 188 -7.20 -1.31 -18.99
N LEU A 189 -7.01 -0.44 -19.97
CA LEU A 189 -7.69 -0.54 -21.27
C LEU A 189 -7.28 -1.82 -22.03
N CYS A 190 -5.98 -2.15 -22.05
CA CYS A 190 -5.48 -3.39 -22.63
C CYS A 190 -6.05 -4.63 -21.93
N TRP A 191 -6.20 -4.60 -20.60
CA TRP A 191 -6.84 -5.67 -19.83
C TRP A 191 -8.33 -5.82 -20.18
N LEU A 192 -9.06 -4.72 -20.33
CA LEU A 192 -10.46 -4.74 -20.77
C LEU A 192 -10.58 -5.38 -22.17
N LEU A 193 -9.76 -4.92 -23.13
CA LEU A 193 -9.70 -5.46 -24.49
C LEU A 193 -9.35 -6.95 -24.47
N ALA A 194 -8.37 -7.36 -23.65
CA ALA A 194 -8.01 -8.76 -23.50
C ALA A 194 -9.20 -9.61 -23.03
N ASN A 195 -9.96 -9.16 -22.03
CA ASN A 195 -11.14 -9.88 -21.55
C ASN A 195 -12.23 -10.03 -22.62
N VAL A 196 -12.47 -8.96 -23.38
CA VAL A 196 -13.43 -9.00 -24.50
C VAL A 196 -12.97 -9.98 -25.58
N MET A 197 -11.71 -9.91 -26.01
CA MET A 197 -11.18 -10.79 -27.05
C MET A 197 -11.12 -12.25 -26.61
N LEU A 198 -10.81 -12.51 -25.35
CA LEU A 198 -10.79 -13.85 -24.76
C LEU A 198 -12.19 -14.46 -24.64
N SER A 199 -13.26 -13.66 -24.66
CA SER A 199 -14.65 -14.15 -24.72
C SER A 199 -15.05 -14.62 -26.13
N MET A 200 -14.38 -14.08 -27.15
CA MET A 200 -14.51 -14.51 -28.54
C MET A 200 -13.51 -15.66 -28.83
N PRO A 201 -13.68 -16.45 -29.91
CA PRO A 201 -12.76 -17.53 -30.28
C PRO A 201 -11.36 -17.05 -30.73
N VAL A 202 -11.01 -15.78 -30.45
CA VAL A 202 -9.80 -15.09 -30.91
C VAL A 202 -8.74 -15.10 -29.79
N LEU A 203 -8.33 -16.29 -29.36
CA LEU A 203 -7.49 -16.51 -28.18
C LEU A 203 -6.07 -15.92 -28.31
N VAL A 204 -5.48 -15.99 -29.51
CA VAL A 204 -4.10 -15.53 -29.78
C VAL A 204 -3.96 -14.03 -29.51
N TYR A 205 -4.88 -13.21 -30.04
CA TYR A 205 -4.84 -11.77 -29.83
C TYR A 205 -5.18 -11.37 -28.39
N GLY A 206 -6.05 -12.14 -27.71
CA GLY A 206 -6.29 -11.96 -26.27
C GLY A 206 -5.01 -12.14 -25.45
N GLY A 207 -4.19 -13.15 -25.77
CA GLY A 207 -2.87 -13.35 -25.17
C GLY A 207 -1.90 -12.20 -25.45
N HIS A 208 -1.86 -11.68 -26.68
CA HIS A 208 -1.03 -10.51 -27.01
C HIS A 208 -1.45 -9.24 -26.24
N MET A 209 -2.75 -9.03 -26.02
CA MET A 209 -3.25 -7.89 -25.24
C MET A 209 -2.95 -8.02 -23.74
N LEU A 210 -2.96 -9.24 -23.18
CA LEU A 210 -2.49 -9.49 -21.81
C LEU A 210 -0.99 -9.23 -21.66
N LEU A 211 -0.20 -9.62 -22.65
CA LEU A 211 1.24 -9.34 -22.69
C LEU A 211 1.47 -7.82 -22.73
N ALA A 212 0.77 -7.10 -23.61
CA ALA A 212 0.81 -5.64 -23.67
C ALA A 212 0.44 -4.98 -22.33
N THR A 213 -0.57 -5.50 -21.63
CA THR A 213 -0.95 -5.05 -20.28
C THR A 213 0.22 -5.14 -19.30
N GLY A 214 0.93 -6.28 -19.28
CA GLY A 214 2.12 -6.47 -18.44
C GLY A 214 3.26 -5.53 -18.81
N ILE A 215 3.51 -5.30 -20.11
CA ILE A 215 4.52 -4.35 -20.58
C ILE A 215 4.21 -2.93 -20.09
N PHE A 216 2.96 -2.46 -20.22
CA PHE A 216 2.60 -1.11 -19.76
C PHE A 216 2.73 -0.95 -18.24
N GLN A 217 2.46 -1.99 -17.44
CA GLN A 217 2.73 -1.97 -16.00
C GLN A 217 4.24 -1.84 -15.70
N LEU A 218 5.09 -2.62 -16.39
CA LEU A 218 6.55 -2.53 -16.23
C LEU A 218 7.11 -1.18 -16.68
N LEU A 219 6.60 -0.64 -17.79
CA LEU A 219 6.94 0.71 -18.23
C LEU A 219 6.55 1.75 -17.17
N GLY A 220 5.35 1.66 -16.61
CA GLY A 220 4.91 2.54 -15.52
C GLY A 220 5.83 2.50 -14.29
N LEU A 221 6.30 1.31 -13.91
CA LEU A 221 7.27 1.12 -12.83
C LEU A 221 8.64 1.71 -13.17
N LEU A 222 9.12 1.48 -14.39
CA LEU A 222 10.39 2.03 -14.87
C LEU A 222 10.35 3.55 -14.90
N PHE A 223 9.27 4.15 -15.39
CA PHE A 223 9.07 5.61 -15.36
C PHE A 223 9.07 6.15 -13.94
N PHE A 224 8.36 5.50 -13.01
CA PHE A 224 8.33 5.94 -11.61
C PHE A 224 9.72 5.85 -10.97
N SER A 225 10.43 4.74 -11.15
CA SER A 225 11.77 4.51 -10.59
C SER A 225 12.83 5.45 -11.17
N THR A 226 12.80 5.67 -12.49
CA THR A 226 13.73 6.61 -13.14
C THR A 226 13.46 8.04 -12.70
N ALA A 227 12.21 8.51 -12.73
CA ALA A 227 11.89 9.87 -12.32
C ALA A 227 12.18 10.13 -10.82
N THR A 228 11.94 9.14 -9.95
CA THR A 228 12.28 9.26 -8.51
C THR A 228 13.78 9.21 -8.25
N SER A 229 14.55 8.40 -8.99
CA SER A 229 16.01 8.34 -8.83
C SER A 229 16.75 9.58 -9.36
N LEU A 230 16.17 10.31 -10.32
CA LEU A 230 16.70 11.59 -10.81
C LEU A 230 16.52 12.75 -9.80
N THR A 231 15.81 12.52 -8.70
CA THR A 231 15.54 13.53 -7.70
C THR A 231 16.77 13.77 -6.82
N SER A 232 17.14 15.03 -6.58
CA SER A 232 18.24 15.39 -5.67
C SER A 232 17.96 14.93 -4.24
N PRO A 233 18.97 14.48 -3.48
CA PRO A 233 18.78 14.04 -2.10
C PRO A 233 18.27 15.20 -1.24
N CYS A 234 16.99 15.14 -0.84
CA CYS A 234 16.38 16.09 0.08
C CYS A 234 16.28 15.44 1.46
N ALA A 235 17.06 15.95 2.42
CA ALA A 235 16.99 15.46 3.79
C ALA A 235 15.74 16.00 4.49
N LEU A 236 14.90 15.08 4.96
CA LEU A 236 13.69 15.38 5.73
C LEU A 236 14.02 15.24 7.22
N HIS A 237 14.25 16.36 7.90
CA HIS A 237 14.59 16.38 9.32
C HIS A 237 13.35 16.74 10.14
N LEU A 238 12.96 15.86 11.06
CA LEU A 238 11.86 16.05 12.00
C LEU A 238 12.42 16.00 13.41
N GLY A 239 12.77 17.16 13.96
CA GLY A 239 13.49 17.24 15.23
C GLY A 239 14.86 16.58 15.14
N THR A 240 15.09 15.52 15.92
CA THR A 240 16.36 14.79 15.97
C THR A 240 16.47 13.63 14.98
N ALA A 241 15.40 13.23 14.30
CA ALA A 241 15.44 12.11 13.37
C ALA A 241 15.24 12.51 11.91
N THR A 242 15.76 11.66 11.02
CA THR A 242 15.62 11.78 9.57
C THR A 242 14.56 10.82 9.07
N LEU A 243 13.64 11.32 8.26
CA LEU A 243 12.64 10.50 7.59
C LEU A 243 13.23 9.94 6.30
N HIS A 244 13.52 8.63 6.31
CA HIS A 244 13.93 7.90 5.13
C HIS A 244 12.72 7.26 4.45
N THR A 245 12.65 7.42 3.14
CA THR A 245 11.59 6.92 2.30
C THR A 245 12.07 5.73 1.48
N HIS A 246 11.17 4.77 1.26
CA HIS A 246 11.43 3.53 0.52
C HIS A 246 10.23 3.17 -0.36
N HIS A 247 10.43 2.25 -1.32
CA HIS A 247 9.36 1.77 -2.18
C HIS A 247 8.28 1.07 -1.38
N GLY A 248 7.05 1.55 -1.51
CA GLY A 248 5.89 1.06 -0.76
C GLY A 248 5.23 -0.17 -1.37
N PRO A 249 4.18 -0.69 -0.72
CA PRO A 249 3.44 -1.87 -1.18
C PRO A 249 2.93 -1.79 -2.62
N ALA A 250 2.43 -0.63 -3.08
CA ALA A 250 1.88 -0.49 -4.42
C ALA A 250 2.92 -0.77 -5.52
N PHE A 251 4.17 -0.38 -5.27
CA PHE A 251 5.29 -0.66 -6.16
C PHE A 251 5.55 -2.17 -6.28
N TRP A 252 5.64 -2.87 -5.14
CA TRP A 252 5.88 -4.31 -5.08
C TRP A 252 4.72 -5.14 -5.65
N ILE A 253 3.48 -4.71 -5.39
CA ILE A 253 2.29 -5.34 -5.97
C ILE A 253 2.33 -5.25 -7.49
N THR A 254 2.62 -4.08 -8.06
CA THR A 254 2.73 -3.92 -9.52
C THR A 254 3.89 -4.75 -10.09
N LEU A 255 5.01 -4.82 -9.37
CA LEU A 255 6.18 -5.59 -9.79
C LEU A 255 5.92 -7.10 -9.79
N THR A 256 5.02 -7.59 -8.93
CA THR A 256 4.65 -9.01 -8.89
C THR A 256 3.55 -9.36 -9.90
N THR A 257 2.61 -8.45 -10.18
CA THR A 257 1.54 -8.68 -11.17
C THR A 257 2.00 -8.60 -12.62
N ALA A 258 2.98 -7.75 -12.95
CA ALA A 258 3.39 -7.57 -14.34
C ALA A 258 4.13 -8.79 -14.95
N PRO A 259 5.09 -9.43 -14.26
CA PRO A 259 5.76 -10.64 -14.75
C PRO A 259 4.84 -11.86 -14.80
N SER A 260 3.87 -11.97 -13.87
CA SER A 260 2.91 -13.06 -13.88
C SER A 260 2.02 -13.00 -15.12
N LEU A 261 1.61 -11.81 -15.57
CA LEU A 261 0.95 -11.62 -16.86
C LEU A 261 1.82 -12.03 -18.06
N LEU A 262 3.11 -11.70 -18.03
CA LEU A 262 4.06 -12.06 -19.08
C LEU A 262 4.30 -13.57 -19.16
N HIS A 263 4.29 -14.28 -18.03
CA HIS A 263 4.49 -15.73 -18.01
C HIS A 263 3.24 -16.50 -18.43
N HIS A 264 2.05 -16.02 -18.06
CA HIS A 264 0.77 -16.66 -18.42
C HIS A 264 0.38 -16.48 -19.89
N SER A 265 0.83 -15.41 -20.57
CA SER A 265 0.47 -15.09 -21.95
C SER A 265 1.00 -16.08 -23.01
N PRO A 266 2.28 -16.51 -23.01
CA PRO A 266 2.79 -17.47 -24.00
C PRO A 266 2.47 -18.94 -23.68
N LEU A 267 2.40 -19.33 -22.40
CA LEU A 267 2.24 -20.75 -22.00
C LEU A 267 0.78 -21.22 -21.93
N GLY A 268 -0.17 -20.33 -21.60
CA GLY A 268 -1.57 -20.70 -21.39
C GLY A 268 -2.40 -20.83 -22.66
N PHE A 269 -1.95 -20.25 -23.79
CA PHE A 269 -2.77 -20.09 -24.99
C PHE A 269 -2.20 -20.70 -26.27
N LEU A 270 -0.93 -21.11 -26.30
CA LEU A 270 -0.32 -21.76 -27.47
C LEU A 270 -0.44 -23.29 -27.46
N SER A 271 -0.93 -23.91 -26.38
CA SER A 271 -1.18 -25.35 -26.33
C SER A 271 -2.69 -25.65 -26.32
N PRO A 272 -3.24 -26.30 -27.37
CA PRO A 272 -4.56 -26.93 -27.30
C PRO A 272 -4.54 -28.26 -26.50
N VAL A 273 -3.52 -28.46 -25.66
CA VAL A 273 -3.26 -29.70 -24.92
C VAL A 273 -3.38 -29.40 -23.42
N PRO A 274 -4.12 -30.22 -22.64
CA PRO A 274 -4.18 -30.04 -21.20
C PRO A 274 -2.79 -30.27 -20.59
N LEU A 275 -2.17 -29.22 -20.03
CA LEU A 275 -0.91 -29.36 -19.29
C LEU A 275 -1.16 -29.88 -17.85
N PRO A 276 -0.17 -30.59 -17.26
CA PRO A 276 -0.32 -31.38 -16.03
C PRO A 276 -0.44 -30.52 -14.75
N PRO A 277 -0.90 -31.12 -13.63
CA PRO A 277 -1.29 -30.44 -12.38
C PRO A 277 -0.17 -29.72 -11.60
N ALA A 278 1.05 -29.61 -12.14
CA ALA A 278 2.18 -28.98 -11.46
C ALA A 278 2.08 -27.44 -11.38
N ILE A 279 1.21 -26.82 -12.21
CA ILE A 279 1.08 -25.35 -12.30
C ILE A 279 0.10 -24.80 -11.24
N ASP A 280 -0.83 -25.63 -10.73
CA ASP A 280 -1.81 -25.25 -9.70
C ASP A 280 -1.15 -24.82 -8.37
N ALA A 281 0.09 -25.25 -8.12
CA ALA A 281 0.86 -24.87 -6.94
C ALA A 281 1.26 -23.38 -6.90
N TYR A 282 1.42 -22.72 -8.07
CA TYR A 282 1.83 -21.31 -8.13
C TYR A 282 0.64 -20.34 -8.01
N SER A 283 -0.56 -20.74 -8.45
CA SER A 283 -1.78 -19.95 -8.24
C SER A 283 -2.23 -19.96 -6.77
N LEU A 284 -2.00 -21.06 -6.05
CA LEU A 284 -2.23 -21.16 -4.61
C LEU A 284 -1.19 -20.38 -3.79
N SER A 285 0.06 -20.27 -4.24
CA SER A 285 1.08 -19.48 -3.56
C SER A 285 0.88 -17.96 -3.70
N LEU A 286 0.24 -17.49 -4.79
CA LEU A 286 -0.13 -16.09 -4.95
C LEU A 286 -1.30 -15.66 -4.04
N LEU A 287 -2.24 -16.55 -3.75
CA LEU A 287 -3.30 -16.31 -2.77
C LEU A 287 -2.77 -16.25 -1.33
N SER A 288 -1.69 -16.97 -1.01
CA SER A 288 -1.06 -16.94 0.32
C SER A 288 -0.06 -15.81 0.51
N LEU A 289 0.53 -15.26 -0.57
CA LEU A 289 1.48 -14.14 -0.50
C LEU A 289 0.82 -12.75 -0.50
N SER A 290 -0.49 -12.66 -0.76
CA SER A 290 -1.21 -11.37 -0.90
C SER A 290 -1.82 -10.82 0.41
N PHE A 291 -1.64 -11.49 1.55
CA PHE A 291 -2.00 -10.96 2.86
C PHE A 291 -0.73 -10.67 3.69
N PRO A 292 -0.15 -9.46 3.61
CA PRO A 292 0.70 -8.99 4.69
C PRO A 292 -0.20 -8.78 5.90
N SER A 293 -0.05 -9.65 6.90
CA SER A 293 -0.65 -9.48 8.23
C SER A 293 -0.29 -8.10 8.77
N SER A 294 -1.29 -7.24 8.95
CA SER A 294 -1.19 -6.03 9.77
C SER A 294 -0.69 -6.42 11.16
N PRO A 295 0.35 -5.75 11.72
CA PRO A 295 0.80 -6.01 13.07
C PRO A 295 -0.11 -5.23 14.02
N ASN A 296 -1.29 -5.75 14.30
CA ASN A 296 -2.12 -5.29 15.40
C ASN A 296 -2.98 -6.45 15.92
N SER A 297 -2.32 -7.36 16.63
CA SER A 297 -2.98 -8.14 17.69
C SER A 297 -2.03 -8.25 18.88
N LEU A 298 -2.17 -7.32 19.82
CA LEU A 298 -1.72 -7.53 21.18
C LEU A 298 -2.63 -8.63 21.77
N SER A 299 -2.15 -9.87 21.81
CA SER A 299 -2.67 -10.87 22.74
C SER A 299 -1.51 -11.38 23.59
N THR A 300 -1.43 -10.83 24.80
CA THR A 300 -0.95 -11.47 26.04
C THR A 300 -0.49 -12.92 25.89
N GLN A 301 0.84 -13.13 25.86
CA GLN A 301 1.46 -14.41 26.19
C GLN A 301 2.00 -14.32 27.62
N VAL A 302 1.25 -14.93 28.51
CA VAL A 302 1.57 -15.20 29.91
C VAL A 302 2.71 -16.23 29.94
N PHE A 303 3.81 -15.89 30.61
CA PHE A 303 4.88 -16.85 30.95
C PHE A 303 4.33 -17.98 31.85
N PRO A 304 4.49 -19.27 31.51
CA PRO A 304 4.38 -20.31 32.51
C PRO A 304 5.74 -20.56 33.16
N LYS A 305 5.72 -20.42 34.48
CA LYS A 305 6.74 -20.84 35.44
C LYS A 305 6.66 -22.37 35.56
N SER A 306 7.77 -23.10 35.36
CA SER A 306 7.88 -24.51 35.76
C SER A 306 9.33 -24.89 36.05
N SER A 307 9.61 -25.02 37.33
CA SER A 307 10.80 -25.57 37.98
C SER A 307 10.78 -27.11 37.98
N SER A 308 11.91 -27.77 37.72
CA SER A 308 12.39 -28.91 38.55
C SER A 308 13.76 -29.47 38.10
N LEU A 309 14.69 -29.42 39.06
CA LEU A 309 15.75 -30.37 39.43
C LEU A 309 16.94 -30.75 38.49
N MET A 310 18.11 -30.40 39.01
CA MET A 310 19.49 -30.92 38.85
C MET A 310 19.61 -32.44 39.18
N PRO A 311 20.70 -33.16 38.84
CA PRO A 311 22.02 -32.94 39.48
C PRO A 311 23.30 -33.13 38.63
N LEU A 312 24.39 -32.59 39.20
CA LEU A 312 25.82 -32.67 38.86
C LEU A 312 26.37 -34.13 38.90
N PRO A 313 27.56 -34.43 38.32
CA PRO A 313 28.80 -34.29 39.10
C PRO A 313 30.14 -34.01 38.35
N THR A 314 31.01 -33.29 39.07
CA THR A 314 32.49 -33.42 39.30
C THR A 314 33.56 -33.28 38.19
N PHE A 315 34.52 -32.38 38.50
CA PHE A 315 35.84 -32.08 37.92
C PHE A 315 36.90 -33.20 38.06
N PRO A 316 38.08 -33.08 37.38
CA PRO A 316 39.28 -32.60 38.09
C PRO A 316 40.16 -31.57 37.31
N LYS A 317 41.06 -30.94 38.09
CA LYS A 317 42.00 -29.82 37.82
C LYS A 317 43.32 -30.24 37.17
N HIS A 318 44.02 -29.28 36.54
CA HIS A 318 45.48 -28.96 36.61
C HIS A 318 45.73 -27.76 35.65
N SER A 319 46.18 -26.54 35.99
CA SER A 319 47.30 -25.95 36.76
C SER A 319 48.62 -25.75 35.97
N SER A 320 48.89 -24.51 35.52
CA SER A 320 50.19 -23.79 35.40
C SER A 320 50.00 -22.63 34.37
N VAL A 321 50.12 -21.33 34.64
CA VAL A 321 51.15 -20.43 35.22
C VAL A 321 52.32 -20.13 34.26
N SER A 322 52.69 -18.84 34.22
CA SER A 322 53.93 -18.21 33.70
C SER A 322 53.88 -17.76 32.22
N THR A 323 54.41 -16.63 31.73
CA THR A 323 54.85 -15.30 32.21
C THR A 323 55.25 -14.52 30.93
N ILE A 324 54.94 -13.21 30.89
CA ILE A 324 55.59 -12.11 30.11
C ILE A 324 57.10 -12.07 30.47
N PRO A 325 58.10 -11.51 29.72
CA PRO A 325 58.14 -10.30 28.84
C PRO A 325 58.87 -10.54 27.49
N SER A 326 59.02 -9.59 26.56
CA SER A 326 59.19 -8.13 26.60
C SER A 326 58.64 -7.45 25.35
#